data_AF-A0A7V6BCV1-F1
#
_entry.id   AF-A0A7V6BCV1-F1
#
_cell.length_a   1.000
_cell.length_b   1.000
_cell.length_c   1.000
_cell.angle_alpha   90.00
_cell.angle_beta   90.00
_cell.angle_gamma   90.00
#
_symmetry.space_group_name_H-M   'P 1'
#
loop_
_entity.id
_entity.type
_entity.pdbx_description
1 polymer ?
#
loop_
_entity_poly.entity_id
_entity_poly.type
_entity_poly.pdbx_seq_one_letter_code
_entity_poly.pdbx_strand_id
1 'polypeptide(L)'
;MHQKISDKINLRHPGVMDSVQAQVHSHYRSKIVDFIKNQGCQISAGGLTIKLARDFGFCYGVERAIDLAYAARKVFADQPIFILGEIIHNPEVNYQLKTMGIKFLTGEDKDAEIDQLKAGDLVIIPAFGADLSTMTKLEKIGCRFVDTTCGDVMSVWKRVRQYASESFTSIIHGKAWHEETKATSSRAIAGGKGHYLVVFTLDETDYVCNYIVNGGVKEDFLKKFKGAYSPGFDPDIHLTAIGVANQTTMLRRETEEVQKRLKEAMIKKYGEGELHKHFRAFETICGATQQRQDAL
;
A
#
# COMPACT_ATOMS: atom_id res chain seq x y z
N MET A 1 13.52 22.12 -12.27
CA MET A 1 13.74 21.17 -13.37
C MET A 1 12.65 20.10 -13.31
N HIS A 2 11.72 20.10 -14.25
CA HIS A 2 10.75 19.00 -14.37
C HIS A 2 11.50 17.77 -14.90
N GLN A 3 11.78 16.82 -14.02
CA GLN A 3 12.46 15.57 -14.34
C GLN A 3 11.52 14.77 -15.27
N LYS A 4 12.02 14.37 -16.45
CA LYS A 4 11.31 13.52 -17.41
C LYS A 4 10.84 12.26 -16.69
N ILE A 5 9.53 12.15 -16.47
CA ILE A 5 8.89 10.91 -16.03
C ILE A 5 9.24 9.87 -17.10
N SER A 6 9.89 8.76 -16.71
CA SER A 6 10.22 7.68 -17.66
C SER A 6 8.97 7.29 -18.44
N ASP A 7 9.10 7.07 -19.75
CA ASP A 7 7.97 6.72 -20.62
C ASP A 7 7.14 5.58 -20.00
N LYS A 8 5.89 5.89 -19.63
CA LYS A 8 4.97 4.88 -19.07
C LYS A 8 4.72 3.82 -20.14
N ILE A 9 5.20 2.60 -19.88
CA ILE A 9 5.00 1.47 -20.77
C ILE A 9 3.55 0.99 -20.64
N ASN A 10 2.77 1.12 -21.72
CA ASN A 10 1.45 0.52 -21.78
C ASN A 10 1.55 -0.94 -22.25
N LEU A 11 1.25 -1.89 -21.35
CA LEU A 11 1.30 -3.33 -21.63
C LEU A 11 -0.06 -3.93 -21.97
N ARG A 12 -1.15 -3.16 -21.86
CA ARG A 12 -2.52 -3.65 -21.99
C ARG A 12 -3.04 -3.59 -23.43
N HIS A 13 -2.37 -4.27 -24.34
CA HIS A 13 -2.88 -4.48 -25.70
C HIS A 13 -3.72 -5.77 -25.74
N PRO A 14 -4.90 -5.80 -26.40
CA PRO A 14 -5.85 -6.91 -26.32
C PRO A 14 -5.24 -8.30 -26.56
N GLY A 15 -4.45 -8.46 -27.63
CA GLY A 15 -3.83 -9.75 -27.95
C GLY A 15 -2.81 -10.24 -26.93
N VAL A 16 -2.12 -9.33 -26.22
CA VAL A 16 -1.23 -9.70 -25.11
C VAL A 16 -2.05 -10.17 -23.93
N MET A 17 -3.08 -9.39 -23.56
CA MET A 17 -3.91 -9.63 -22.39
C MET A 17 -4.68 -10.95 -22.47
N ASP A 18 -5.22 -11.33 -23.62
CA ASP A 18 -5.91 -12.63 -23.78
C ASP A 18 -4.98 -13.81 -23.45
N SER A 19 -3.74 -13.75 -23.94
CA SER A 19 -2.73 -14.78 -23.67
C SER A 19 -2.23 -14.75 -22.22
N VAL A 20 -2.23 -13.58 -21.57
CA VAL A 20 -1.89 -13.41 -20.15
C VAL A 20 -2.98 -14.03 -19.29
N GLN A 21 -4.25 -13.70 -19.54
CA GLN A 21 -5.38 -14.24 -18.80
C GLN A 21 -5.45 -15.76 -18.87
N ALA A 22 -5.24 -16.34 -20.06
CA ALA A 22 -5.18 -17.79 -20.22
C ALA A 22 -4.08 -18.44 -19.34
N GLN A 23 -2.90 -17.82 -19.28
CA GLN A 23 -1.78 -18.31 -18.48
C GLN A 23 -2.03 -18.15 -16.97
N VAL A 24 -2.49 -16.98 -16.54
CA VAL A 24 -2.85 -16.68 -15.14
C VAL A 24 -3.94 -17.64 -14.65
N HIS A 25 -4.97 -17.88 -15.47
CA HIS A 25 -6.01 -18.87 -15.17
C HIS A 25 -5.45 -20.28 -15.02
N SER A 26 -4.50 -20.68 -15.87
CA SER A 26 -3.90 -22.02 -15.77
C SER A 26 -3.13 -22.24 -14.47
N HIS A 27 -2.57 -21.18 -13.88
CA HIS A 27 -1.82 -21.27 -12.63
C HIS A 27 -2.70 -21.17 -11.38
N TYR A 28 -3.70 -20.29 -11.37
CA TYR A 28 -4.39 -19.93 -10.12
C TYR A 28 -5.87 -20.36 -10.05
N ARG A 29 -6.45 -20.85 -11.15
CA ARG A 29 -7.86 -21.27 -11.17
C ARG A 29 -8.03 -22.70 -10.67
N SER A 30 -8.96 -22.90 -9.74
CA SER A 30 -9.27 -24.20 -9.17
C SER A 30 -10.67 -24.67 -9.54
N LYS A 31 -10.78 -25.79 -10.27
CA LYS A 31 -12.07 -26.38 -10.68
C LYS A 31 -12.95 -26.78 -9.49
N ILE A 32 -12.34 -27.24 -8.39
CA ILE A 32 -13.08 -27.63 -7.19
C ILE A 32 -13.64 -26.41 -6.47
N VAL A 33 -12.88 -25.30 -6.44
CA VAL A 33 -13.36 -24.04 -5.88
C VAL A 33 -14.54 -23.50 -6.71
N ASP A 34 -14.41 -23.50 -8.04
CA ASP A 34 -15.49 -23.10 -8.94
C ASP A 34 -16.75 -23.95 -8.74
N PHE A 35 -16.57 -25.27 -8.60
CA PHE A 35 -17.67 -26.20 -8.31
C PHE A 35 -18.40 -25.83 -7.01
N ILE A 36 -17.68 -25.60 -5.90
CA ILE A 36 -18.29 -25.26 -4.62
C ILE A 36 -18.97 -23.87 -4.67
N LYS A 37 -18.36 -22.89 -5.34
CA LYS A 37 -18.98 -21.57 -5.56
C LYS A 37 -20.32 -21.70 -6.29
N ASN A 38 -20.37 -22.51 -7.35
CA ASN A 38 -21.59 -22.76 -8.12
C ASN A 38 -22.69 -23.51 -7.34
N GLN A 39 -22.33 -24.17 -6.23
CA GLN A 39 -23.27 -24.82 -5.30
C GLN A 39 -23.72 -23.88 -4.15
N GLY A 40 -23.52 -22.56 -4.29
CA GLY A 40 -23.87 -21.59 -3.24
C GLY A 40 -22.85 -21.49 -2.12
N CYS A 41 -21.57 -21.75 -2.43
CA CYS A 41 -20.44 -21.71 -1.50
C CYS A 41 -20.51 -22.74 -0.36
N GLN A 42 -21.30 -23.82 -0.53
CA GLN A 42 -21.40 -24.89 0.45
C GLN A 42 -21.63 -26.23 -0.23
N ILE A 43 -20.95 -27.27 0.25
CA ILE A 43 -21.22 -28.67 -0.11
C ILE A 43 -21.23 -29.53 1.15
N SER A 44 -22.00 -30.61 1.14
CA SER A 44 -22.10 -31.55 2.26
C SER A 44 -22.05 -32.99 1.74
N ALA A 45 -21.20 -33.83 2.32
CA ALA A 45 -21.07 -35.24 1.97
C ALA A 45 -20.57 -36.04 3.19
N GLY A 46 -21.16 -37.22 3.45
CA GLY A 46 -20.67 -38.14 4.49
C GLY A 46 -20.55 -37.55 5.90
N GLY A 47 -21.42 -36.60 6.26
CA GLY A 47 -21.36 -35.90 7.56
C GLY A 47 -20.37 -34.73 7.62
N LEU A 48 -19.56 -34.50 6.58
CA LEU A 48 -18.69 -33.32 6.46
C LEU A 48 -19.42 -32.21 5.68
N THR A 49 -19.33 -30.98 6.17
CA THR A 49 -19.77 -29.78 5.44
C THR A 49 -18.59 -28.85 5.20
N ILE A 50 -18.37 -28.50 3.94
CA ILE A 50 -17.37 -27.51 3.52
C ILE A 50 -18.11 -26.24 3.15
N LYS A 51 -17.71 -25.11 3.75
CA LYS A 51 -18.23 -23.77 3.44
C LYS A 51 -17.08 -22.90 2.94
N LEU A 52 -17.31 -22.18 1.87
CA LEU A 52 -16.41 -21.11 1.40
C LEU A 52 -17.00 -19.77 1.81
N ALA A 53 -16.14 -18.83 2.21
CA ALA A 53 -16.53 -17.43 2.33
C ALA A 53 -17.11 -16.94 0.98
N ARG A 54 -18.04 -15.99 1.02
CA ARG A 54 -18.63 -15.44 -0.22
C ARG A 54 -17.59 -14.66 -1.03
N ASP A 55 -16.72 -13.93 -0.34
CA ASP A 55 -15.66 -13.11 -0.91
C ASP A 55 -14.29 -13.58 -0.39
N PHE A 56 -13.45 -14.11 -1.29
CA PHE A 56 -12.09 -14.56 -0.99
C PHE A 56 -11.23 -14.59 -2.25
N GLY A 57 -9.91 -14.75 -2.09
CA GLY A 57 -8.95 -14.82 -3.18
C GLY A 57 -8.44 -13.45 -3.61
N PHE A 58 -8.00 -13.31 -4.87
CA PHE A 58 -7.41 -12.09 -5.39
C PHE A 58 -8.42 -10.94 -5.51
N CYS A 59 -7.98 -9.72 -5.20
CA CYS A 59 -8.74 -8.51 -5.50
C CYS A 59 -8.30 -7.95 -6.85
N TYR A 60 -9.08 -7.03 -7.41
CA TYR A 60 -8.75 -6.38 -8.68
C TYR A 60 -7.31 -5.81 -8.72
N GLY A 61 -6.85 -5.20 -7.62
CA GLY A 61 -5.50 -4.65 -7.54
C GLY A 61 -4.41 -5.73 -7.66
N VAL A 62 -4.64 -6.89 -7.05
CA VAL A 62 -3.75 -8.05 -7.12
C VAL A 62 -3.78 -8.67 -8.51
N GLU A 63 -4.96 -8.92 -9.06
CA GLU A 63 -5.12 -9.46 -10.42
C GLU A 63 -4.40 -8.57 -11.44
N ARG A 64 -4.65 -7.25 -11.37
CA ARG A 64 -3.96 -6.27 -12.21
C ARG A 64 -2.44 -6.35 -12.08
N ALA A 65 -1.91 -6.51 -10.87
CA ALA A 65 -0.46 -6.55 -10.66
C ALA A 65 0.17 -7.81 -11.25
N ILE A 66 -0.47 -8.97 -11.03
CA ILE A 66 -0.08 -10.24 -11.64
C ILE A 66 -0.14 -10.13 -13.17
N ASP A 67 -1.25 -9.65 -13.72
CA ASP A 67 -1.43 -9.51 -15.16
C ASP A 67 -0.35 -8.62 -15.80
N LEU A 68 -0.01 -7.50 -15.17
CA LEU A 68 1.01 -6.59 -15.67
C LEU A 68 2.41 -7.22 -15.60
N ALA A 69 2.71 -8.01 -14.58
CA ALA A 69 3.98 -8.74 -14.50
C ALA A 69 4.08 -9.82 -15.60
N TYR A 70 3.00 -10.57 -15.84
CA TYR A 70 2.93 -11.56 -16.92
C TYR A 70 3.02 -10.89 -18.31
N ALA A 71 2.31 -9.77 -18.50
CA ALA A 71 2.37 -8.99 -19.73
C ALA A 71 3.78 -8.43 -19.97
N ALA A 72 4.45 -7.93 -18.92
CA ALA A 72 5.82 -7.45 -19.02
C ALA A 72 6.76 -8.57 -19.49
N ARG A 73 6.63 -9.77 -18.91
CA ARG A 73 7.43 -10.93 -19.33
C ARG A 73 7.20 -11.29 -20.80
N LYS A 74 5.94 -11.29 -21.26
CA LYS A 74 5.62 -11.60 -22.67
C LYS A 74 6.11 -10.54 -23.65
N VAL A 75 5.88 -9.26 -23.35
CA VAL A 75 6.24 -8.15 -24.24
C VAL A 75 7.74 -7.96 -24.33
N PHE A 76 8.46 -8.18 -23.24
CA PHE A 76 9.92 -8.02 -23.17
C PHE A 76 10.64 -9.35 -23.06
N ALA A 77 10.22 -10.39 -23.79
CA ALA A 77 10.69 -11.78 -23.64
C ALA A 77 12.21 -11.95 -23.49
N ASP A 78 12.99 -11.18 -24.25
CA ASP A 78 14.46 -11.32 -24.30
C ASP A 78 15.23 -10.36 -23.38
N GLN A 79 14.53 -9.55 -22.58
CA GLN A 79 15.16 -8.56 -21.69
C GLN A 79 15.18 -9.03 -20.23
N PRO A 80 16.21 -8.69 -19.44
CA PRO A 80 16.14 -8.82 -17.98
C PRO A 80 14.95 -8.00 -17.42
N ILE A 81 14.13 -8.64 -16.60
CA ILE A 81 13.05 -7.98 -15.87
C ILE A 81 13.33 -8.15 -14.40
N PHE A 82 13.24 -7.04 -13.68
CA PHE A 82 13.46 -6.99 -12.25
C PHE A 82 12.17 -6.59 -11.54
N ILE A 83 12.06 -6.92 -10.26
CA ILE A 83 10.98 -6.47 -9.39
C ILE A 83 11.55 -5.98 -8.06
N LEU A 84 10.97 -4.90 -7.53
CA LEU A 84 11.23 -4.46 -6.17
C LEU A 84 10.41 -5.31 -5.20
N GLY A 85 11.08 -6.06 -4.33
CA GLY A 85 10.45 -6.94 -3.36
C GLY A 85 9.53 -7.96 -4.03
N GLU A 86 8.49 -8.34 -3.30
CA GLU A 86 7.45 -9.23 -3.80
C GLU A 86 6.41 -8.48 -4.64
N ILE A 87 5.81 -9.12 -5.66
CA ILE A 87 4.70 -8.49 -6.40
C ILE A 87 3.48 -8.26 -5.48
N ILE A 88 3.22 -9.26 -4.63
CA ILE A 88 2.25 -9.33 -3.54
C ILE A 88 2.81 -10.28 -2.47
N HIS A 89 2.30 -10.21 -1.24
CA HIS A 89 2.66 -11.15 -0.16
C HIS A 89 2.02 -12.54 -0.35
N ASN A 90 2.45 -13.24 -1.40
CA ASN A 90 2.06 -14.61 -1.71
C ASN A 90 3.26 -15.38 -2.30
N PRO A 91 3.87 -16.32 -1.54
CA PRO A 91 5.06 -17.04 -1.96
C PRO A 91 4.89 -17.81 -3.28
N GLU A 92 3.70 -18.39 -3.52
CA GLU A 92 3.43 -19.14 -4.74
C GLU A 92 3.45 -18.22 -5.97
N VAL A 93 2.81 -17.06 -5.89
CA VAL A 93 2.83 -16.06 -6.98
C VAL A 93 4.25 -15.57 -7.25
N ASN A 94 5.02 -15.25 -6.21
CA ASN A 94 6.42 -14.80 -6.36
C ASN A 94 7.30 -15.91 -6.96
N TYR A 95 7.13 -17.16 -6.52
CA TYR A 95 7.80 -18.30 -7.10
C TYR A 95 7.49 -18.45 -8.59
N GLN A 96 6.21 -18.33 -9.00
CA GLN A 96 5.84 -18.38 -10.41
C GLN A 96 6.55 -17.28 -11.23
N LEU A 97 6.58 -16.03 -10.74
CA LEU A 97 7.31 -14.95 -11.42
C LEU A 97 8.82 -15.24 -11.54
N LYS A 98 9.42 -15.84 -10.50
CA LYS A 98 10.82 -16.26 -10.51
C LYS A 98 11.09 -17.35 -11.55
N THR A 99 10.21 -18.35 -11.66
CA THR A 99 10.32 -19.38 -12.72
C THR A 99 10.15 -18.82 -14.13
N MET A 100 9.46 -17.68 -14.26
CA MET A 100 9.38 -16.90 -15.51
C MET A 100 10.64 -16.03 -15.75
N GLY A 101 11.67 -16.12 -14.92
CA GLY A 101 12.92 -15.40 -15.07
C GLY A 101 12.87 -13.92 -14.65
N ILE A 102 11.90 -13.52 -13.84
CA ILE A 102 11.87 -12.20 -13.20
C ILE A 102 12.78 -12.24 -11.95
N LYS A 103 13.68 -11.27 -11.84
CA LYS A 103 14.68 -11.18 -10.77
C LYS A 103 14.26 -10.23 -9.65
N PHE A 104 14.48 -10.60 -8.41
CA PHE A 104 14.06 -9.88 -7.22
C PHE A 104 15.21 -9.05 -6.66
N LEU A 105 14.98 -7.74 -6.50
CA LEU A 105 16.03 -6.78 -6.08
C LEU A 105 16.15 -6.61 -4.56
N THR A 106 15.12 -7.00 -3.81
CA THR A 106 15.03 -6.85 -2.35
C THR A 106 14.18 -7.99 -1.77
N GLY A 107 14.17 -8.12 -0.44
CA GLY A 107 13.40 -9.16 0.25
C GLY A 107 14.15 -10.48 0.40
N GLU A 108 13.44 -11.50 0.87
CA GLU A 108 14.01 -12.83 1.16
C GLU A 108 14.41 -13.58 -0.11
N ASP A 109 13.66 -13.40 -1.20
CA ASP A 109 13.89 -14.05 -2.49
C ASP A 109 14.91 -13.34 -3.40
N LYS A 110 15.59 -12.32 -2.87
CA LYS A 110 16.53 -11.47 -3.61
C LYS A 110 17.58 -12.28 -4.35
N ASP A 111 17.72 -12.01 -5.65
CA ASP A 111 18.70 -12.64 -6.53
C ASP A 111 19.40 -11.65 -7.49
N ALA A 112 19.16 -10.34 -7.31
CA ALA A 112 19.87 -9.27 -7.98
C ALA A 112 20.09 -8.07 -7.05
N GLU A 113 21.11 -7.26 -7.37
CA GLU A 113 21.39 -6.01 -6.66
C GLU A 113 20.93 -4.81 -7.49
N ILE A 114 20.36 -3.79 -6.83
CA ILE A 114 19.99 -2.53 -7.50
C ILE A 114 21.20 -1.89 -8.19
N ASP A 115 22.39 -2.04 -7.62
CA ASP A 115 23.62 -1.44 -8.16
C ASP A 115 24.15 -2.15 -9.41
N GLN A 116 23.59 -3.30 -9.79
CA GLN A 116 23.92 -4.02 -11.02
C GLN A 116 23.03 -3.61 -12.21
N LEU A 117 21.97 -2.84 -11.96
CA LEU A 117 21.05 -2.38 -12.98
C LEU A 117 21.72 -1.38 -13.94
N LYS A 118 21.27 -1.41 -15.19
CA LYS A 118 21.75 -0.56 -16.27
C LYS A 118 20.62 0.33 -16.80
N ALA A 119 20.99 1.43 -17.44
CA ALA A 119 20.04 2.29 -18.13
C ALA A 119 19.22 1.47 -19.15
N GLY A 120 17.90 1.63 -19.10
CA GLY A 120 16.96 0.89 -19.94
C GLY A 120 16.43 -0.42 -19.34
N ASP A 121 17.02 -0.93 -18.26
CA ASP A 121 16.52 -2.13 -17.57
C ASP A 121 15.08 -1.89 -17.07
N LEU A 122 14.28 -2.95 -17.12
CA LEU A 122 12.86 -2.91 -16.75
C LEU A 122 12.66 -3.33 -15.30
N VAL A 123 12.06 -2.45 -14.50
CA VAL A 123 11.75 -2.71 -13.10
C VAL A 123 10.23 -2.65 -12.87
N ILE A 124 9.68 -3.74 -12.35
CA ILE A 124 8.31 -3.84 -11.89
C ILE A 124 8.23 -3.23 -10.49
N ILE A 125 7.32 -2.29 -10.31
CA ILE A 125 6.97 -1.72 -8.99
C ILE A 125 5.78 -2.53 -8.46
N PRO A 126 5.83 -3.06 -7.23
CA PRO A 126 4.84 -3.99 -6.70
C PRO A 126 3.49 -3.33 -6.39
N ALA A 127 2.48 -4.14 -6.05
CA ALA A 127 1.10 -3.66 -5.87
C ALA A 127 0.94 -2.65 -4.71
N PHE A 128 1.78 -2.77 -3.67
CA PHE A 128 1.84 -1.84 -2.54
C PHE A 128 2.71 -0.60 -2.79
N GLY A 129 3.35 -0.53 -3.97
CA GLY A 129 4.22 0.56 -4.39
C GLY A 129 5.63 0.50 -3.80
N ALA A 130 6.40 1.56 -4.01
CA ALA A 130 7.77 1.68 -3.51
C ALA A 130 8.00 3.07 -2.90
N ASP A 131 8.96 3.14 -1.98
CA ASP A 131 9.38 4.40 -1.39
C ASP A 131 10.10 5.31 -2.40
N LEU A 132 10.00 6.61 -2.19
CA LEU A 132 10.57 7.61 -3.11
C LEU A 132 12.09 7.51 -3.26
N SER A 133 12.83 7.12 -2.21
CA SER A 133 14.29 7.08 -2.28
C SER A 133 14.76 5.98 -3.22
N THR A 134 14.11 4.80 -3.16
CA THR A 134 14.33 3.70 -4.09
C THR A 134 13.94 4.10 -5.52
N MET A 135 12.79 4.75 -5.71
CA MET A 135 12.37 5.23 -7.03
C MET A 135 13.38 6.21 -7.63
N THR A 136 13.83 7.21 -6.86
CA THR A 136 14.84 8.17 -7.31
C THR A 136 16.18 7.50 -7.64
N LYS A 137 16.59 6.46 -6.89
CA LYS A 137 17.79 5.68 -7.21
C LYS A 137 17.67 5.01 -8.58
N LEU A 138 16.55 4.34 -8.85
CA LEU A 138 16.29 3.66 -10.12
C LEU A 138 16.16 4.63 -11.30
N GLU A 139 15.50 5.78 -11.09
CA GLU A 139 15.40 6.84 -12.08
C GLU A 139 16.78 7.42 -12.45
N LYS A 140 17.67 7.59 -11.47
CA LYS A 140 19.05 8.05 -11.72
C LYS A 140 19.87 7.06 -12.53
N ILE A 141 19.63 5.76 -12.37
CA ILE A 141 20.25 4.70 -13.20
C ILE A 141 19.69 4.76 -14.64
N GLY A 142 18.48 5.30 -14.83
CA GLY A 142 17.80 5.33 -16.12
C GLY A 142 16.94 4.09 -16.37
N CYS A 143 16.46 3.43 -15.30
CA CYS A 143 15.55 2.30 -15.41
C CYS A 143 14.18 2.72 -16.00
N ARG A 144 13.50 1.76 -16.63
CA ARG A 144 12.12 1.89 -17.10
C ARG A 144 11.19 1.16 -16.14
N PHE A 145 9.97 1.66 -15.94
CA PHE A 145 9.06 1.11 -14.93
C PHE A 145 7.80 0.46 -15.50
N VAL A 146 7.42 -0.67 -14.92
CA VAL A 146 6.05 -1.22 -14.97
C VAL A 146 5.42 -1.00 -13.60
N ASP A 147 4.63 0.05 -13.47
CA ASP A 147 4.01 0.41 -12.19
C ASP A 147 2.71 -0.35 -11.95
N THR A 148 2.79 -1.36 -11.08
CA THR A 148 1.66 -2.20 -10.69
C THR A 148 0.95 -1.73 -9.43
N THR A 149 1.34 -0.59 -8.86
CA THR A 149 0.72 -0.02 -7.65
C THR A 149 -0.81 0.00 -7.78
N CYS A 150 -1.50 -0.47 -6.75
CA CYS A 150 -2.95 -0.55 -6.71
C CYS A 150 -3.58 0.84 -6.67
N GLY A 151 -4.72 1.02 -7.35
CA GLY A 151 -5.44 2.30 -7.40
C GLY A 151 -5.88 2.81 -6.03
N ASP A 152 -6.20 1.91 -5.11
CA ASP A 152 -6.56 2.27 -3.72
C ASP A 152 -5.35 2.83 -2.96
N VAL A 153 -4.17 2.21 -3.12
CA VAL A 153 -2.90 2.70 -2.56
C VAL A 153 -2.55 4.08 -3.15
N MET A 154 -2.69 4.26 -4.46
CA MET A 154 -2.48 5.56 -5.11
C MET A 154 -3.44 6.64 -4.60
N SER A 155 -4.66 6.25 -4.21
CA SER A 155 -5.66 7.14 -3.62
C SER A 155 -5.22 7.62 -2.23
N VAL A 156 -4.66 6.73 -1.40
CA VAL A 156 -4.01 7.11 -0.12
C VAL A 156 -2.87 8.09 -0.38
N TRP A 157 -2.01 7.82 -1.38
CA TRP A 157 -0.89 8.70 -1.73
C TRP A 157 -1.35 10.09 -2.20
N LYS A 158 -2.53 10.19 -2.82
CA LYS A 158 -3.13 11.47 -3.17
C LYS A 158 -3.52 12.25 -1.91
N ARG A 159 -4.06 11.57 -0.89
CA ARG A 159 -4.46 12.21 0.38
C ARG A 159 -3.29 12.73 1.19
N VAL A 160 -2.25 11.92 1.41
CA VAL A 160 -1.09 12.38 2.20
C VAL A 160 -0.34 13.54 1.53
N ARG A 161 -0.31 13.58 0.19
CA ARG A 161 0.23 14.73 -0.57
C ARG A 161 -0.66 15.97 -0.43
N GLN A 162 -1.98 15.78 -0.47
CA GLN A 162 -2.94 16.86 -0.24
C GLN A 162 -2.76 17.45 1.16
N TYR A 163 -2.67 16.61 2.19
CA TYR A 163 -2.42 17.06 3.56
C TYR A 163 -1.14 17.88 3.66
N ALA A 164 -0.04 17.39 3.10
CA ALA A 164 1.22 18.14 3.08
C ALA A 164 1.09 19.50 2.37
N SER A 165 0.34 19.58 1.27
CA SER A 165 0.12 20.85 0.55
C SER A 165 -0.76 21.84 1.33
N GLU A 166 -1.62 21.34 2.21
CA GLU A 166 -2.53 22.11 3.06
C GLU A 166 -1.95 22.35 4.47
N SER A 167 -0.68 22.00 4.71
CA SER A 167 -0.01 22.08 6.03
C SER A 167 -0.65 21.22 7.14
N PHE A 168 -1.30 20.12 6.75
CA PHE A 168 -1.76 19.07 7.66
C PHE A 168 -0.71 17.96 7.76
N THR A 169 -0.43 17.52 8.98
CA THR A 169 0.37 16.33 9.25
C THR A 169 -0.45 15.08 8.96
N SER A 170 0.14 14.12 8.25
CA SER A 170 -0.51 12.83 7.99
C SER A 170 -0.38 11.90 9.18
N ILE A 171 -1.50 11.58 9.86
CA ILE A 171 -1.56 10.45 10.78
C ILE A 171 -1.93 9.22 9.96
N ILE A 172 -1.01 8.26 9.86
CA ILE A 172 -1.19 7.06 9.04
C ILE A 172 -1.50 5.89 9.96
N HIS A 173 -2.73 5.38 9.93
CA HIS A 173 -3.08 4.15 10.63
C HIS A 173 -2.50 2.95 9.87
N GLY A 174 -1.51 2.27 10.44
CA GLY A 174 -0.83 1.16 9.78
C GLY A 174 0.43 0.72 10.50
N LYS A 175 1.15 -0.23 9.89
CA LYS A 175 2.38 -0.79 10.45
C LYS A 175 3.58 -0.01 9.90
N ALA A 176 4.30 0.72 10.74
CA ALA A 176 5.43 1.56 10.29
C ALA A 176 6.53 0.77 9.52
N TRP A 177 6.65 -0.52 9.77
CA TRP A 177 7.60 -1.41 9.10
C TRP A 177 7.09 -2.00 7.77
N HIS A 178 5.79 -1.89 7.46
CA HIS A 178 5.18 -2.46 6.25
C HIS A 178 5.50 -1.63 5.00
N GLU A 179 5.70 -2.30 3.86
CA GLU A 179 6.16 -1.67 2.62
C GLU A 179 5.18 -0.61 2.09
N GLU A 180 3.88 -0.90 2.11
CA GLU A 180 2.84 0.07 1.75
C GLU A 180 2.88 1.35 2.62
N THR A 181 3.08 1.18 3.93
CA THR A 181 3.15 2.30 4.87
C THR A 181 4.43 3.10 4.65
N LYS A 182 5.58 2.45 4.45
CA LYS A 182 6.83 3.12 4.09
C LYS A 182 6.70 3.92 2.79
N ALA A 183 6.10 3.33 1.76
CA ALA A 183 5.83 4.00 0.50
C ALA A 183 4.93 5.22 0.72
N THR A 184 3.82 5.06 1.45
CA THR A 184 2.88 6.14 1.78
C THR A 184 3.53 7.26 2.58
N SER A 185 4.27 6.95 3.63
CA SER A 185 5.02 7.91 4.46
C SER A 185 6.04 8.69 3.64
N SER A 186 6.71 8.05 2.68
CA SER A 186 7.62 8.76 1.77
C SER A 186 6.88 9.80 0.91
N ARG A 187 5.64 9.50 0.49
CA ARG A 187 4.81 10.45 -0.27
C ARG A 187 4.35 11.64 0.57
N ALA A 188 4.14 11.44 1.87
CA ALA A 188 3.73 12.51 2.80
C ALA A 188 4.80 13.63 2.90
N ILE A 189 6.08 13.29 2.74
CA ILE A 189 7.19 14.26 2.85
C ILE A 189 7.75 14.73 1.50
N ALA A 190 7.20 14.25 0.38
CA ALA A 190 7.76 14.46 -0.96
C ALA A 190 7.91 15.94 -1.34
N GLY A 191 7.05 16.82 -0.83
CA GLY A 191 7.09 18.27 -1.06
C GLY A 191 8.03 19.05 -0.14
N GLY A 192 8.77 18.38 0.75
CA GLY A 192 9.77 18.99 1.65
C GLY A 192 9.23 19.70 2.89
N LYS A 193 7.91 19.92 2.99
CA LYS A 193 7.25 20.58 4.14
C LYS A 193 6.24 19.70 4.88
N GLY A 194 5.96 18.51 4.36
CA GLY A 194 4.99 17.60 4.96
C GLY A 194 5.59 16.84 6.14
N HIS A 195 4.73 16.52 7.11
CA HIS A 195 5.09 15.67 8.24
C HIS A 195 4.13 14.48 8.33
N TYR A 196 4.59 13.39 8.94
CA TYR A 196 3.74 12.24 9.24
C TYR A 196 4.06 11.65 10.61
N LEU A 197 3.07 10.94 11.14
CA LEU A 197 3.18 10.01 12.25
C LEU A 197 2.39 8.75 11.88
N VAL A 198 2.97 7.58 12.11
CA VAL A 198 2.30 6.29 11.96
C VAL A 198 1.83 5.84 13.34
N VAL A 199 0.57 5.42 13.42
CA VAL A 199 -0.01 4.78 14.60
C VAL A 199 -0.51 3.40 14.21
N PHE A 200 -0.21 2.39 15.01
CA PHE A 200 -0.58 1.00 14.70
C PHE A 200 -1.77 0.51 15.55
N THR A 201 -1.92 1.02 16.77
CA THR A 201 -2.95 0.54 17.70
C THR A 201 -3.85 1.66 18.21
N LEU A 202 -5.00 1.29 18.76
CA LEU A 202 -5.89 2.21 19.47
C LEU A 202 -5.21 2.82 20.71
N ASP A 203 -4.38 2.07 21.43
CA ASP A 203 -3.63 2.59 22.59
C ASP A 203 -2.60 3.65 22.19
N GLU A 204 -1.92 3.46 21.05
CA GLU A 204 -1.06 4.49 20.48
C GLU A 204 -1.85 5.72 20.06
N THR A 205 -3.04 5.51 19.48
CA THR A 205 -3.94 6.60 19.11
C THR A 205 -4.40 7.38 20.33
N ASP A 206 -4.78 6.71 21.42
CA ASP A 206 -5.16 7.35 22.68
C ASP A 206 -4.01 8.17 23.27
N TYR A 207 -2.78 7.67 23.17
CA TYR A 207 -1.60 8.43 23.57
C TYR A 207 -1.43 9.72 22.76
N VAL A 208 -1.64 9.66 21.44
CA VAL A 208 -1.63 10.85 20.56
C VAL A 208 -2.75 11.81 20.93
N CYS A 209 -3.98 11.32 21.12
CA CYS A 209 -5.13 12.11 21.55
C CYS A 209 -4.87 12.83 22.88
N ASN A 210 -4.31 12.12 23.87
CA ASN A 210 -3.96 12.71 25.15
C ASN A 210 -2.93 13.83 25.00
N TYR A 211 -1.90 13.61 24.17
CA TYR A 211 -0.87 14.64 23.89
C TYR A 211 -1.48 15.88 23.22
N ILE A 212 -2.37 15.70 22.23
CA ILE A 212 -3.05 16.83 21.55
C ILE A 212 -3.82 17.69 22.56
N VAL A 213 -4.57 17.04 23.46
CA VAL A 213 -5.45 17.75 24.40
C VAL A 213 -4.64 18.39 25.52
N ASN A 214 -3.83 17.60 26.22
CA ASN A 214 -3.22 17.96 27.49
C ASN A 214 -1.74 18.39 27.37
N GLY A 215 -1.14 18.23 26.20
CA GLY A 215 0.32 18.29 26.05
C GLY A 215 1.00 17.05 26.65
N GLY A 216 2.31 17.11 26.78
CA GLY A 216 3.11 16.05 27.36
C GLY A 216 4.59 16.38 27.29
N VAL A 217 5.44 15.40 27.60
CA VAL A 217 6.89 15.51 27.41
C VAL A 217 7.23 15.07 26.00
N LYS A 218 7.74 15.99 25.18
CA LYS A 218 8.08 15.77 23.78
C LYS A 218 9.05 14.61 23.59
N GLU A 219 10.07 14.52 24.43
CA GLU A 219 11.09 13.47 24.37
C GLU A 219 10.49 12.07 24.55
N ASP A 220 9.53 11.93 25.48
CA ASP A 220 8.84 10.65 25.72
C ASP A 220 7.94 10.28 24.54
N PHE A 221 7.26 11.26 23.93
CA PHE A 221 6.48 11.05 22.72
C PHE A 221 7.37 10.54 21.57
N LEU A 222 8.47 11.24 21.30
CA LEU A 222 9.40 10.85 20.24
C LEU A 222 10.06 9.49 20.52
N LYS A 223 10.35 9.17 21.78
CA LYS A 223 10.86 7.86 22.16
C LYS A 223 9.85 6.75 21.90
N LYS A 224 8.57 6.96 22.23
CA LYS A 224 7.49 5.99 22.00
C LYS A 224 7.29 5.69 20.51
N PHE A 225 7.32 6.72 19.67
CA PHE A 225 7.08 6.59 18.23
C PHE A 225 8.38 6.51 17.41
N LYS A 226 9.50 6.11 18.01
CA LYS A 226 10.80 6.03 17.32
C LYS A 226 10.70 5.17 16.06
N GLY A 227 11.03 5.76 14.91
CA GLY A 227 10.95 5.10 13.59
C GLY A 227 9.58 5.15 12.93
N ALA A 228 8.59 5.80 13.55
CA ALA A 228 7.22 5.93 13.06
C ALA A 228 6.83 7.39 12.73
N TYR A 229 7.77 8.34 12.68
CA TYR A 229 7.50 9.74 12.34
C TYR A 229 8.51 10.29 11.33
N SER A 230 8.16 11.39 10.66
CA SER A 230 9.03 12.03 9.66
C SER A 230 10.27 12.72 10.30
N PRO A 231 11.39 12.84 9.57
CA PRO A 231 12.52 13.65 10.02
C PRO A 231 12.08 15.08 10.40
N GLY A 232 12.58 15.59 11.54
CA GLY A 232 12.22 16.92 12.05
C GLY A 232 10.81 17.00 12.63
N PHE A 233 10.12 15.88 12.87
CA PHE A 233 8.81 15.89 13.52
C PHE A 233 8.87 16.48 14.93
N ASP A 234 8.01 17.47 15.18
CA ASP A 234 7.79 18.09 16.48
C ASP A 234 6.31 17.91 16.87
N PRO A 235 5.97 17.09 17.89
CA PRO A 235 4.58 16.88 18.28
C PRO A 235 3.88 18.15 18.77
N ASP A 236 4.62 19.15 19.27
CA ASP A 236 4.03 20.41 19.75
C ASP A 236 3.54 21.31 18.61
N ILE A 237 4.11 21.14 17.42
CA ILE A 237 3.80 21.93 16.22
C ILE A 237 2.95 21.11 15.25
N HIS A 238 3.40 19.89 14.96
CA HIS A 238 2.86 19.07 13.87
C HIS A 238 1.60 18.29 14.25
N LEU A 239 1.21 18.24 15.53
CA LEU A 239 -0.10 17.71 15.91
C LEU A 239 -1.20 18.78 15.97
N THR A 240 -0.90 20.04 15.58
CA THR A 240 -1.90 21.11 15.59
C THR A 240 -2.95 20.98 14.48
N ALA A 241 -2.58 20.45 13.31
CA ALA A 241 -3.50 20.16 12.21
C ALA A 241 -3.16 18.80 11.60
N ILE A 242 -4.11 17.86 11.65
CA ILE A 242 -3.88 16.47 11.25
C ILE A 242 -4.89 15.95 10.22
N GLY A 243 -4.39 15.16 9.28
CA GLY A 243 -5.17 14.41 8.30
C GLY A 243 -4.98 12.92 8.51
N VAL A 244 -6.05 12.14 8.58
CA VAL A 244 -5.97 10.69 8.77
C VAL A 244 -5.94 9.96 7.43
N ALA A 245 -4.91 9.14 7.26
CA ALA A 245 -4.76 8.17 6.17
C ALA A 245 -4.57 6.76 6.76
N ASN A 246 -4.54 5.72 5.93
CA ASN A 246 -4.36 4.35 6.39
C ASN A 246 -3.57 3.50 5.40
N GLN A 247 -2.99 2.41 5.91
CA GLN A 247 -2.66 1.24 5.12
C GLN A 247 -3.97 0.54 4.70
N THR A 248 -4.11 0.20 3.42
CA THR A 248 -5.35 -0.27 2.78
C THR A 248 -5.86 -1.62 3.31
N THR A 249 -4.98 -2.39 3.95
CA THR A 249 -5.28 -3.70 4.54
C THR A 249 -5.53 -3.67 6.06
N MET A 250 -5.58 -2.48 6.68
CA MET A 250 -5.98 -2.37 8.09
C MET A 250 -7.46 -2.68 8.29
N LEU A 251 -7.84 -3.08 9.51
CA LEU A 251 -9.25 -3.28 9.87
C LEU A 251 -10.00 -1.95 9.72
N ARG A 252 -11.14 -1.98 9.04
CA ARG A 252 -11.94 -0.78 8.79
C ARG A 252 -12.44 -0.16 10.09
N ARG A 253 -13.10 -0.97 10.92
CA ARG A 253 -13.68 -0.53 12.19
C ARG A 253 -12.62 0.11 13.10
N GLU A 254 -11.42 -0.44 13.12
CA GLU A 254 -10.31 0.11 13.89
C GLU A 254 -9.85 1.45 13.32
N THR A 255 -9.72 1.58 12.00
CA THR A 255 -9.37 2.85 11.34
C THR A 255 -10.44 3.93 11.56
N GLU A 256 -11.72 3.57 11.50
CA GLU A 256 -12.84 4.47 11.78
C GLU A 256 -12.81 4.94 13.24
N GLU A 257 -12.45 4.04 14.17
CA GLU A 257 -12.27 4.37 15.58
C GLU A 257 -11.05 5.30 15.80
N VAL A 258 -9.93 5.07 15.08
CA VAL A 258 -8.78 6.00 15.07
C VAL A 258 -9.21 7.39 14.60
N GLN A 259 -9.96 7.48 13.50
CA GLN A 259 -10.47 8.75 12.98
C GLN A 259 -11.39 9.46 13.98
N LYS A 260 -12.30 8.70 14.60
CA LYS A 260 -13.24 9.22 15.60
C LYS A 260 -12.51 9.80 16.81
N ARG A 261 -11.58 9.04 17.41
CA ARG A 261 -10.82 9.48 18.59
C ARG A 261 -9.99 10.72 18.32
N LEU A 262 -9.29 10.76 17.19
CA LEU A 262 -8.51 11.93 16.78
C LEU A 262 -9.40 13.16 16.51
N LYS A 263 -10.56 12.96 15.89
CA LYS A 263 -11.55 14.03 15.70
C LYS A 263 -12.05 14.58 17.04
N GLU A 264 -12.41 13.71 17.98
CA GLU A 264 -12.86 14.09 19.33
C GLU A 264 -11.77 14.83 20.11
N ALA A 265 -10.51 14.40 20.01
CA ALA A 265 -9.38 15.11 20.59
C ALA A 265 -9.20 16.53 20.02
N MET A 266 -9.34 16.69 18.70
CA MET A 266 -9.28 17.99 18.03
C MET A 266 -10.44 18.90 18.45
N ILE A 267 -11.66 18.37 18.54
CA ILE A 267 -12.83 19.12 19.05
C ILE A 267 -12.58 19.56 20.49
N LYS A 268 -12.07 18.67 21.35
CA LYS A 268 -11.80 18.99 22.76
C LYS A 268 -10.73 20.07 22.91
N LYS A 269 -9.73 20.12 22.02
CA LYS A 269 -8.64 21.09 22.07
C LYS A 269 -8.99 22.45 21.48
N TYR A 270 -9.63 22.46 20.30
CA TYR A 270 -9.82 23.67 19.49
C TYR A 270 -11.29 24.12 19.37
N GLY A 271 -12.23 23.29 19.82
CA GLY A 271 -13.67 23.52 19.64
C GLY A 271 -14.18 23.05 18.27
N GLU A 272 -15.48 22.77 18.20
CA GLU A 272 -16.12 22.23 16.99
C GLU A 272 -16.12 23.21 15.81
N GLY A 273 -16.27 24.51 16.07
CA GLY A 273 -16.31 25.55 15.01
C GLY A 273 -15.01 25.65 14.20
N GLU A 274 -13.87 25.34 14.82
CA GLU A 274 -12.55 25.43 14.20
C GLU A 274 -12.05 24.06 13.70
N LEU A 275 -12.85 22.99 13.82
CA LEU A 275 -12.43 21.64 13.46
C LEU A 275 -11.92 21.54 12.01
N HIS A 276 -12.52 22.31 11.10
CA HIS A 276 -12.10 22.35 9.70
C HIS A 276 -10.69 22.94 9.49
N LYS A 277 -10.04 23.53 10.49
CA LYS A 277 -8.63 23.96 10.41
C LYS A 277 -7.66 22.94 10.98
N HIS A 278 -8.17 22.00 11.79
CA HIS A 278 -7.35 21.11 12.62
C HIS A 278 -7.52 19.62 12.28
N PHE A 279 -8.60 19.23 11.60
CA PHE A 279 -8.86 17.83 11.28
C PHE A 279 -9.33 17.59 9.83
N ARG A 280 -8.82 16.53 9.22
CA ARG A 280 -9.29 15.95 7.96
C ARG A 280 -9.30 14.43 8.07
N ALA A 281 -10.31 13.79 7.52
CA ALA A 281 -10.31 12.34 7.30
C ALA A 281 -11.08 12.04 6.03
N PHE A 282 -10.58 11.06 5.26
CA PHE A 282 -11.28 10.51 4.10
C PHE A 282 -11.27 9.00 4.20
N GLU A 283 -12.30 8.35 3.69
CA GLU A 283 -12.31 6.90 3.57
C GLU A 283 -11.30 6.49 2.49
N THR A 284 -10.23 5.82 2.92
CA THR A 284 -9.18 5.31 2.02
C THR A 284 -8.90 3.82 2.25
N ILE A 285 -9.83 3.10 2.87
CA ILE A 285 -9.76 1.64 3.00
C ILE A 285 -10.22 1.00 1.70
N CYS A 286 -9.50 -0.03 1.26
CA CYS A 286 -9.85 -0.80 0.07
C CYS A 286 -11.15 -1.57 0.32
N GLY A 287 -12.13 -1.45 -0.60
CA GLY A 287 -13.39 -2.20 -0.51
C GLY A 287 -13.19 -3.72 -0.49
N ALA A 288 -12.12 -4.21 -1.11
CA ALA A 288 -11.79 -5.62 -1.15
C ALA A 288 -11.34 -6.17 0.23
N THR A 289 -10.66 -5.34 1.04
CA THR A 289 -10.34 -5.66 2.43
C THR A 289 -11.62 -5.83 3.23
N GLN A 290 -12.57 -4.90 3.07
CA GLN A 290 -13.84 -4.91 3.78
C GLN A 290 -14.70 -6.13 3.43
N GLN A 291 -14.91 -6.38 2.14
CA GLN A 291 -15.72 -7.50 1.66
C GLN A 291 -15.23 -8.85 2.21
N ARG A 292 -13.90 -9.05 2.25
CA ARG A 292 -13.31 -10.28 2.79
C ARG A 292 -13.48 -10.39 4.30
N GLN A 293 -13.39 -9.28 5.03
CA GLN A 293 -13.63 -9.27 6.48
C GLN A 293 -15.09 -9.55 6.81
N ASP A 294 -16.04 -8.99 6.03
CA ASP A 294 -17.47 -9.23 6.22
C ASP A 294 -17.91 -10.65 5.81
N ALA A 295 -17.12 -11.33 4.98
CA ALA A 295 -17.40 -12.69 4.51
C ALA A 295 -16.91 -13.79 5.47
N LEU A 296 -16.14 -13.45 6.51
CA LEU A 296 -15.67 -14.35 7.58
C LEU A 296 -16.70 -14.41 8.72
#